data_AF-A0A9D7HVA1-F1
#
_entry.id   AF-A0A9D7HVA1-F1
#
_cell.length_a   1.000
_cell.length_b   1.000
_cell.length_c   1.000
_cell.angle_alpha   90.00
_cell.angle_beta   90.00
_cell.angle_gamma   90.00
#
_symmetry.space_group_name_H-M   'P 1'
#
loop_
_entity.id
_entity.type
_entity.pdbx_description
1 polymer ?
#
loop_
_entity_poly.entity_id
_entity_poly.type
_entity_poly.pdbx_seq_one_letter_code
_entity_poly.pdbx_strand_id
1 'polypeptide(L)'
;MTKSLTNAELGIEAVARRSGLSQHIIRIWERRYSVVRPIRTASNRRLYTEADVVRLALLNRAVHAGHRISDIATLPTPKLEQLVGKDFPNPAVTRFKDKGVSPNFIELALNAITKFDFARTGCNSVTR
;
A
#
# COMPACT_ATOMS: atom_id res chain seq x y z
N MET A 1 -17.17 30.20 -9.45
CA MET A 1 -17.45 28.98 -10.25
C MET A 1 -16.32 27.99 -10.03
N THR A 2 -16.57 26.99 -9.18
CA THR A 2 -15.58 25.99 -8.74
C THR A 2 -15.18 25.08 -9.90
N LYS A 3 -13.89 25.05 -10.25
CA LYS A 3 -13.32 24.15 -11.27
C LYS A 3 -13.71 22.70 -10.96
N SER A 4 -14.59 22.14 -11.78
CA SER A 4 -14.88 20.71 -11.82
C SER A 4 -13.58 19.99 -12.23
N LEU A 5 -12.84 19.50 -11.24
CA LEU A 5 -11.66 18.65 -11.47
C LEU A 5 -12.17 17.32 -12.05
N THR A 6 -12.18 17.25 -13.38
CA THR A 6 -12.13 16.06 -14.23
C THR A 6 -12.50 14.74 -13.55
N ASN A 7 -13.68 14.20 -13.89
CA ASN A 7 -14.04 12.80 -13.64
C ASN A 7 -13.15 11.86 -14.49
N ALA A 8 -11.85 11.85 -14.21
CA ALA A 8 -10.93 10.93 -14.83
C ALA A 8 -11.11 9.56 -14.18
N GLU A 9 -11.66 8.62 -14.95
CA GLU A 9 -11.82 7.23 -14.53
C GLU A 9 -10.50 6.47 -14.73
N LEU A 10 -9.79 6.22 -13.63
CA LEU A 10 -8.49 5.58 -13.61
C LEU A 10 -8.62 4.09 -13.30
N GLY A 11 -7.83 3.26 -13.96
CA GLY A 11 -7.69 1.85 -13.61
C GLY A 11 -6.86 1.63 -12.34
N ILE A 12 -7.02 0.47 -11.70
CA ILE A 12 -6.35 0.12 -10.43
C ILE A 12 -4.82 0.27 -10.46
N GLU A 13 -4.19 0.08 -11.62
CA GLU A 13 -2.75 0.25 -11.79
C GLU A 13 -2.33 1.73 -11.70
N ALA A 14 -3.05 2.62 -12.39
CA ALA A 14 -2.78 4.06 -12.34
C ALA A 14 -3.03 4.60 -10.92
N VAL A 15 -4.08 4.12 -10.25
CA VAL A 15 -4.40 4.47 -8.86
C VAL A 15 -3.31 4.01 -7.91
N ALA A 16 -2.82 2.77 -8.06
CA ALA A 16 -1.72 2.25 -7.25
C ALA A 16 -0.47 3.14 -7.39
N ARG A 17 -0.10 3.49 -8.63
CA ARG A 17 1.05 4.37 -8.88
C ARG A 17 0.90 5.76 -8.28
N ARG A 18 -0.30 6.36 -8.34
CA ARG A 18 -0.55 7.72 -7.82
C ARG A 18 -0.72 7.77 -6.30
N SER A 19 -1.39 6.78 -5.71
CA SER A 19 -1.62 6.71 -4.26
C SER A 19 -0.42 6.19 -3.46
N GLY A 20 0.55 5.55 -4.14
CA GLY A 20 1.68 4.88 -3.49
C GLY A 20 1.29 3.59 -2.78
N LEU A 21 0.10 3.06 -3.05
CA LEU A 21 -0.39 1.81 -2.49
C LEU A 21 -0.27 0.67 -3.52
N SER A 22 -0.03 -0.55 -3.04
CA SER A 22 -0.13 -1.71 -3.93
C SER A 22 -1.60 -1.98 -4.30
N GLN A 23 -1.82 -2.54 -5.50
CA GLN A 23 -3.16 -2.95 -5.94
C GLN A 23 -3.84 -3.89 -4.93
N HIS A 24 -3.05 -4.72 -4.24
CA HIS A 24 -3.55 -5.63 -3.21
C HIS A 24 -4.07 -4.89 -1.98
N ILE A 25 -3.35 -3.88 -1.50
CA ILE A 25 -3.78 -3.07 -0.34
C ILE A 25 -5.07 -2.30 -0.67
N ILE A 26 -5.14 -1.71 -1.86
CA ILE A 26 -6.35 -1.00 -2.33
C ILE A 26 -7.58 -1.94 -2.28
N ARG A 27 -7.45 -3.18 -2.78
CA ARG A 27 -8.52 -4.19 -2.73
C ARG A 27 -8.91 -4.59 -1.30
N ILE A 28 -7.94 -4.70 -0.38
CA ILE A 28 -8.22 -5.00 1.03
C ILE A 28 -8.99 -3.84 1.67
N TRP A 29 -8.55 -2.61 1.44
CA TRP A 29 -9.17 -1.42 2.02
C TRP A 29 -10.59 -1.20 1.49
N GLU A 30 -10.82 -1.46 0.20
CA GLU A 30 -12.17 -1.52 -0.37
C GLU A 30 -13.03 -2.56 0.35
N ARG A 31 -12.55 -3.81 0.43
CA ARG A 31 -13.35 -4.92 0.97
C ARG A 31 -13.66 -4.74 2.45
N ARG A 32 -12.69 -4.29 3.24
CA ARG A 32 -12.80 -4.24 4.70
C ARG A 32 -13.41 -2.95 5.20
N TYR A 33 -13.07 -1.82 4.58
CA TYR A 33 -13.40 -0.50 5.11
C TYR A 33 -14.24 0.35 4.16
N SER A 34 -14.50 -0.12 2.93
CA SER A 34 -15.29 0.61 1.92
C SER A 34 -14.84 2.07 1.74
N VAL A 35 -13.53 2.32 1.87
CA VAL A 35 -12.94 3.68 1.86
C VAL A 35 -13.15 4.42 0.55
N VAL A 36 -13.32 3.68 -0.55
CA VAL A 36 -13.61 4.17 -1.89
C VAL A 36 -14.66 3.26 -2.52
N ARG A 37 -15.48 3.81 -3.42
CA ARG A 37 -16.50 3.05 -4.15
C ARG A 37 -16.14 3.06 -5.64
N PRO A 38 -15.45 2.02 -6.15
CA PRO A 38 -15.08 2.00 -7.56
C PRO A 38 -16.34 1.92 -8.43
N ILE A 39 -16.36 2.72 -9.49
CA ILE A 39 -17.36 2.63 -10.55
C ILE A 39 -17.06 1.36 -11.33
N ARG A 40 -18.08 0.52 -11.52
CA ARG A 40 -17.97 -0.67 -12.37
C ARG A 40 -18.44 -0.32 -13.77
N THR A 41 -17.57 -0.50 -14.76
CA THR A 41 -17.95 -0.40 -16.17
C THR A 41 -18.74 -1.63 -16.62
N ALA A 42 -19.42 -1.53 -17.77
CA ALA A 42 -20.12 -2.65 -18.40
C ALA A 42 -19.23 -3.89 -18.62
N SER A 43 -17.92 -3.69 -18.80
CA SER A 43 -16.92 -4.76 -18.90
C SER A 43 -16.43 -5.31 -17.55
N ASN A 44 -17.12 -5.02 -16.44
CA ASN A 44 -16.80 -5.43 -15.07
C ASN A 44 -15.41 -4.99 -14.56
N ARG A 45 -14.84 -3.91 -15.10
CA ARG A 45 -13.58 -3.33 -14.65
C ARG A 45 -13.83 -2.30 -13.55
N ARG A 46 -12.91 -2.22 -12.58
CA ARG A 46 -12.94 -1.21 -11.50
C ARG A 46 -12.30 0.08 -11.99
N LEU A 47 -13.05 1.16 -11.93
CA LEU A 47 -12.60 2.51 -12.24
C LEU A 47 -12.72 3.39 -10.99
N TYR A 48 -11.73 4.24 -10.80
CA TYR A 48 -11.61 5.13 -9.66
C TYR A 48 -11.56 6.56 -10.15
N THR A 49 -12.14 7.46 -9.37
CA THR A 49 -12.07 8.88 -9.65
C THR A 49 -10.77 9.48 -9.12
N GLU A 50 -10.41 10.68 -9.56
CA GLU A 50 -9.28 11.41 -8.98
C GLU A 50 -9.48 11.66 -7.47
N ALA A 51 -10.72 11.90 -7.05
CA ALA A 51 -11.06 12.08 -5.64
C ALA A 51 -10.76 10.81 -4.81
N ASP A 52 -11.01 9.62 -5.37
CA ASP A 52 -10.65 8.35 -4.73
C ASP A 52 -9.14 8.20 -4.60
N VAL A 53 -8.37 8.60 -5.62
CA VAL A 53 -6.90 8.57 -5.59
C VAL A 53 -6.37 9.48 -4.48
N VAL A 54 -6.87 10.70 -4.39
CA VAL A 54 -6.47 11.66 -3.34
C VAL A 54 -6.80 11.10 -1.96
N ARG A 55 -8.00 10.55 -1.77
CA ARG A 55 -8.41 9.94 -0.50
C ARG A 55 -7.52 8.76 -0.11
N LEU A 56 -7.20 7.88 -1.05
CA LEU A 56 -6.28 6.76 -0.82
C LEU A 56 -4.86 7.23 -0.47
N ALA A 57 -4.37 8.27 -1.14
CA ALA A 57 -3.07 8.86 -0.83
C ALA A 57 -3.03 9.47 0.59
N LEU A 58 -4.09 10.16 1.00
CA LEU A 58 -4.22 10.71 2.36
C LEU A 58 -4.26 9.61 3.42
N LEU A 59 -5.05 8.55 3.20
CA LEU A 59 -5.09 7.40 4.10
C LEU A 59 -3.72 6.73 4.20
N ASN A 60 -3.02 6.55 3.08
CA ASN A 60 -1.67 6.01 3.06
C ASN A 60 -0.72 6.85 3.95
N ARG A 61 -0.74 8.17 3.79
CA ARG A 61 0.06 9.09 4.61
C ARG A 61 -0.28 8.98 6.09
N ALA A 62 -1.57 8.94 6.45
CA ALA A 62 -1.98 8.81 7.85
C ALA A 62 -1.56 7.47 8.46
N VAL A 63 -1.61 6.36 7.71
CA VAL A 63 -1.07 5.07 8.17
C VAL A 63 0.44 5.15 8.37
N HIS A 64 1.16 5.78 7.45
CA HIS A 64 2.61 5.99 7.58
C HIS A 64 2.99 6.90 8.77
N ALA A 65 2.12 7.82 9.16
CA ALA A 65 2.27 8.63 10.37
C ALA A 65 2.00 7.84 11.67
N GLY A 66 1.61 6.56 11.56
CA GLY A 66 1.38 5.67 12.71
C GLY A 66 -0.08 5.55 13.14
N HIS A 67 -1.03 6.15 12.40
CA HIS A 67 -2.44 5.97 12.68
C HIS A 67 -2.95 4.60 12.20
N ARG A 68 -3.86 4.00 12.96
CA ARG A 68 -4.48 2.74 12.56
C ARG A 68 -5.51 2.99 11.46
N ILE A 69 -5.46 2.19 10.40
CA ILE A 69 -6.40 2.29 9.27
C ILE A 69 -7.87 2.19 9.70
N SER A 70 -8.18 1.38 10.72
CA SER A 70 -9.53 1.25 11.28
C SER A 70 -10.12 2.57 11.75
N ASP A 71 -9.28 3.44 12.30
CA ASP A 71 -9.71 4.65 12.99
C ASP A 71 -9.84 5.80 11.99
N ILE A 72 -8.96 5.82 10.97
CA ILE A 72 -8.94 6.85 9.94
C ILE A 72 -9.84 6.54 8.74
N ALA A 73 -10.16 5.27 8.47
CA ALA A 73 -10.95 4.89 7.30
C ALA A 73 -12.37 5.48 7.32
N THR A 74 -12.95 5.63 8.52
CA THR A 74 -14.28 6.20 8.74
C THR A 74 -14.28 7.73 8.66
N LEU A 75 -13.12 8.37 8.66
CA LEU A 75 -13.03 9.83 8.65
C LEU A 75 -13.34 10.43 7.27
N PRO A 76 -14.01 11.60 7.23
CA PRO A 76 -14.21 12.32 5.99
C PRO A 76 -12.88 12.89 5.50
N THR A 77 -12.75 13.00 4.17
CA THR A 77 -11.53 13.51 3.50
C THR A 77 -10.97 14.81 4.10
N PRO A 78 -11.78 15.86 4.42
CA PRO A 78 -11.24 17.07 5.05
C PRO A 78 -10.60 16.83 6.42
N LYS A 79 -11.09 15.85 7.19
CA LYS A 79 -10.50 15.49 8.50
C LYS A 79 -9.18 14.75 8.32
N LEU A 80 -9.08 13.92 7.28
CA LEU A 80 -7.82 13.27 6.88
C LEU A 80 -6.78 14.30 6.44
N GLU A 81 -7.18 15.31 5.68
CA GLU A 81 -6.31 16.42 5.29
C GLU A 81 -5.80 17.21 6.49
N GLN A 82 -6.65 17.45 7.49
CA GLN A 82 -6.22 18.10 8.74
C GLN A 82 -5.25 17.25 9.56
N LEU A 83 -5.46 15.92 9.60
CA LEU A 83 -4.56 14.98 10.27
C LEU A 83 -3.19 14.94 9.58
N VAL A 84 -3.18 14.83 8.25
CA VAL A 84 -1.95 14.72 7.46
C VAL A 84 -1.24 16.06 7.30
N GLY A 85 -1.98 17.16 7.17
CA GLY A 85 -1.45 18.51 6.93
C GLY A 85 -0.65 19.08 8.10
N LYS A 86 -0.72 18.47 9.28
CA LYS A 86 0.15 18.80 10.42
C LYS A 86 1.50 18.10 10.37
N ASP A 87 1.61 16.98 9.67
CA ASP A 87 2.69 16.01 9.84
C ASP A 87 3.25 15.50 8.49
N PHE A 88 4.15 16.25 7.85
CA PHE A 88 5.12 15.78 6.81
C PHE A 88 4.82 15.96 5.30
N PRO A 89 5.87 16.14 4.46
CA PRO A 89 5.79 16.39 3.02
C PRO A 89 5.49 15.13 2.18
N ASN A 90 5.14 15.38 0.91
CA ASN A 90 4.66 14.44 -0.11
C ASN A 90 5.43 13.08 -0.20
N PRO A 91 4.76 11.91 -0.07
CA PRO A 91 5.38 10.58 -0.14
C PRO A 91 5.84 10.18 -1.56
N ALA A 92 5.60 10.99 -2.60
CA ALA A 92 6.23 10.78 -3.90
C ALA A 92 7.77 10.81 -3.82
N VAL A 93 8.34 11.31 -2.71
CA VAL A 93 9.79 11.45 -2.50
C VAL A 93 10.37 10.44 -1.49
N THR A 94 9.55 9.69 -0.74
CA THR A 94 10.05 8.65 0.20
C THR A 94 10.28 7.30 -0.51
N ARG A 95 11.13 7.30 -1.53
CA ARG A 95 11.89 6.09 -1.86
C ARG A 95 12.95 5.93 -0.77
N PHE A 96 12.63 5.26 0.32
CA PHE A 96 13.65 4.82 1.28
C PHE A 96 13.65 3.30 1.36
N LYS A 97 14.44 2.69 0.48
CA LYS A 97 15.09 1.41 0.74
C LYS A 97 16.61 1.58 0.83
N ASP A 98 17.06 2.72 1.36
CA ASP A 98 18.42 2.93 1.83
C ASP A 98 18.37 3.09 3.35
N LYS A 99 18.41 1.95 4.04
CA LYS A 99 18.95 1.91 5.40
C LYS A 99 20.11 0.94 5.34
N GLY A 100 21.33 1.48 5.31
CA GLY A 100 22.61 0.79 5.44
C GLY A 100 22.56 -0.72 5.21
N VAL A 101 22.61 -1.13 3.93
CA VAL A 101 22.89 -2.52 3.60
C VAL A 101 24.35 -2.74 3.95
N SER A 102 24.61 -3.51 5.02
CA SER A 102 25.98 -3.95 5.29
C SER A 102 26.50 -4.66 4.03
N PRO A 103 27.76 -4.44 3.61
CA PRO A 103 28.29 -5.04 2.39
C PRO A 103 28.16 -6.57 2.36
N ASN A 104 27.96 -7.21 3.52
CA ASN A 104 27.76 -8.64 3.69
C ASN A 104 26.30 -9.11 3.80
N PHE A 105 25.31 -8.27 3.53
CA PHE A 105 23.90 -8.65 3.66
C PHE A 105 23.50 -9.81 2.72
N ILE A 106 24.03 -9.83 1.49
CA ILE A 106 23.77 -10.90 0.53
C ILE A 106 24.35 -12.24 1.03
N GLU A 107 25.57 -12.21 1.57
CA GLU A 107 26.26 -13.40 2.08
C GLU A 107 25.59 -13.95 3.35
N LEU A 108 25.16 -13.08 4.25
CA LEU A 108 24.38 -13.46 5.43
C LEU A 108 23.01 -14.05 5.07
N ALA A 109 22.35 -13.51 4.04
CA ALA A 109 21.08 -14.02 3.56
C ALA A 109 21.23 -15.41 2.91
N LEU A 110 22.26 -15.62 2.08
CA LEU A 110 22.54 -16.92 1.47
C LEU A 110 22.89 -17.98 2.53
N ASN A 111 23.69 -17.62 3.53
CA ASN A 111 24.03 -18.53 4.63
C ASN A 111 22.83 -18.85 5.54
N ALA A 112 21.89 -17.92 5.72
CA ALA A 112 20.68 -18.17 6.49
C ALA A 112 19.74 -19.13 5.77
N ILE A 113 19.62 -19.03 4.44
CA ILE A 113 18.80 -19.92 3.61
C ILE A 113 19.39 -21.33 3.59
N THR A 114 20.70 -21.47 3.37
CA THR A 114 21.35 -22.80 3.37
C THR A 114 21.27 -23.48 4.72
N LYS A 115 21.40 -22.75 5.84
CA LYS A 115 21.16 -23.30 7.19
C LYS A 115 19.73 -23.78 7.40
N PHE A 116 18.75 -23.04 6.86
CA PHE A 116 17.34 -23.41 6.96
C PHE A 116 17.01 -24.68 6.16
N ASP A 117 17.61 -24.85 4.97
CA ASP A 117 17.40 -26.04 4.14
C ASP A 117 18.12 -27.28 4.71
N PHE A 118 19.29 -27.12 5.33
CA PHE A 118 19.96 -28.21 6.06
C PHE A 118 19.14 -28.71 7.26
N ALA A 119 18.41 -27.82 7.94
CA ALA A 119 17.53 -28.19 9.05
C ALA A 119 16.29 -28.99 8.62
N ARG A 120 15.96 -29.01 7.32
CA ARG A 120 14.83 -29.80 6.77
C ARG A 120 15.25 -31.13 6.16
N THR A 121 16.53 -31.31 5.82
CA THR A 121 17.01 -32.48 5.06
C THR A 121 17.72 -33.53 5.92
N GLY A 122 17.38 -33.63 7.20
CA GLY A 122 18.07 -34.51 8.15
C GLY A 122 17.17 -35.20 9.17
N CYS A 123 16.18 -36.00 8.75
CA CYS A 123 15.70 -37.17 9.51
C CYS A 123 14.79 -38.09 8.68
N ASN A 124 15.36 -39.13 8.06
CA ASN A 124 14.96 -40.52 8.31
C ASN A 124 15.91 -41.49 7.61
N SER A 125 16.81 -42.03 8.42
CA SER A 125 17.53 -43.28 8.17
C SER A 125 16.56 -44.47 8.16
N VAL A 126 16.62 -45.25 7.08
CA VAL A 126 16.59 -46.72 7.01
C VAL A 126 15.94 -47.50 8.18
N THR A 127 14.83 -48.18 7.83
CA THR A 127 14.48 -49.57 8.19
C THR A 127 13.59 -50.02 7.02
N ARG A 128 13.92 -50.99 6.18
CA ARG A 128 14.40 -52.36 6.38
C ARG A 128 15.04 -52.85 5.09
#